data_AF-A0AAJ2Q3P1-F1
#
_entry.id   AF-A0AAJ2Q3P1-F1
#
_cell.length_a   1.000
_cell.length_b   1.000
_cell.length_c   1.000
_cell.angle_alpha   90.00
_cell.angle_beta   90.00
_cell.angle_gamma   90.00
#
_symmetry.space_group_name_H-M   'P 1'
#
loop_
_entity.id
_entity.type
_entity.pdbx_description
1 polymer ?
#
loop_
_entity_poly.entity_id
_entity_poly.type
_entity_poly.pdbx_seq_one_letter_code
_entity_poly.pdbx_strand_id
1 'polypeptide(L)'
;MNAKRTVLELLGRAGMFPGEAEELVALVEAGAIAGAHHEIGKPRDAPAGSGEAYGSGWRDGALATSDELGHAAERALERALGPALSGSSGAVARDRHPVGRVDVERAKVAVIPLYLEFSDLSELDPEVSDEVLTAVLGTMNVVGRVGYAGQLEQFTASGRERLARLYAHYGPRGHIAVHGRYSLLHSPTSIAVLERLAAAGPALRAEWEHAELPPAWLDGLATAWEASEAPPA
;
A
#
# COMPACT_ATOMS: atom_id res chain seq x y z
N MET A 1 4.93 32.77 10.49
CA MET A 1 5.19 31.83 9.38
C MET A 1 4.59 30.49 9.81
N ASN A 2 3.71 29.88 9.03
CA ASN A 2 3.05 28.61 9.41
C ASN A 2 3.77 27.46 8.69
N ALA A 3 4.50 26.62 9.43
CA ALA A 3 5.29 25.53 8.88
C ALA A 3 4.44 24.56 8.03
N LYS A 4 3.20 24.27 8.46
CA LYS A 4 2.25 23.43 7.71
C LYS A 4 1.96 24.00 6.33
N ARG A 5 1.70 25.31 6.26
CA ARG A 5 1.42 26.00 4.99
C ARG A 5 2.62 25.95 4.04
N THR A 6 3.82 26.13 4.56
CA THR A 6 5.06 26.04 3.76
C THR A 6 5.30 24.62 3.24
N VAL A 7 5.01 23.59 4.04
CA VAL A 7 5.10 22.19 3.60
C VAL A 7 4.08 21.89 2.52
N LEU A 8 2.82 22.31 2.68
CA LEU A 8 1.79 22.14 1.64
C LEU A 8 2.16 22.85 0.33
N GLU A 9 2.70 24.07 0.41
CA GLU A 9 3.18 24.82 -0.77
C GLU A 9 4.35 24.10 -1.47
N LEU A 10 5.30 23.52 -0.71
CA LEU A 10 6.42 22.76 -1.27
C LEU A 10 5.97 21.44 -1.91
N LEU A 11 5.03 20.73 -1.27
CA LEU A 11 4.44 19.50 -1.81
C LEU A 11 3.65 19.79 -3.10
N GLY A 12 2.87 20.87 -3.13
CA GLY A 12 2.18 21.34 -4.33
C GLY A 12 3.16 21.67 -5.47
N ARG A 13 4.29 22.30 -5.18
CA ARG A 13 5.36 22.56 -6.18
C ARG A 13 6.03 21.28 -6.69
N ALA A 14 6.00 20.20 -5.91
CA ALA A 14 6.47 18.88 -6.33
C ALA A 14 5.43 18.09 -7.14
N GLY A 15 4.26 18.70 -7.43
CA GLY A 15 3.19 18.09 -8.23
C GLY A 15 2.17 17.29 -7.42
N MET A 16 2.18 17.39 -6.09
CA MET A 16 1.22 16.71 -5.22
C MET A 16 -0.12 17.46 -5.15
N PHE A 17 -1.23 16.74 -5.14
CA PHE A 17 -2.54 17.38 -5.03
C PHE A 17 -2.74 17.95 -3.61
N PRO A 18 -3.45 19.08 -3.44
CA PRO A 18 -3.64 19.71 -2.14
C PRO A 18 -4.25 18.78 -1.08
N GLY A 19 -5.21 17.93 -1.46
CA GLY A 19 -5.82 16.95 -0.56
C GLY A 19 -4.83 15.88 -0.07
N GLU A 20 -3.98 15.36 -0.96
CA GLU A 20 -2.94 14.37 -0.63
C GLU A 20 -1.85 14.99 0.27
N ALA A 21 -1.49 16.25 0.00
CA ALA A 21 -0.54 16.98 0.81
C ALA A 21 -1.08 17.23 2.23
N GLU A 22 -2.38 17.55 2.36
CA GLU A 22 -3.05 17.70 3.66
C GLU A 22 -3.14 16.37 4.41
N GLU A 23 -3.46 15.28 3.72
CA GLU A 23 -3.53 13.93 4.30
C GLU A 23 -2.16 13.44 4.79
N LEU A 24 -1.10 13.61 3.98
CA LEU A 24 0.26 13.24 4.38
C LEU A 24 0.74 14.06 5.56
N VAL A 25 0.46 15.37 5.58
CA VAL A 25 0.78 16.21 6.73
C VAL A 25 0.00 15.74 7.96
N ALA A 26 -1.28 15.37 7.82
CA ALA A 26 -2.09 14.86 8.92
C ALA A 26 -1.58 13.51 9.46
N LEU A 27 -1.12 12.60 8.58
CA LEU A 27 -0.50 11.32 8.98
C LEU A 27 0.83 11.54 9.71
N VAL A 28 1.68 12.47 9.24
CA VAL A 28 2.92 12.84 9.92
C VAL A 28 2.64 13.47 11.28
N GLU A 29 1.63 14.35 11.36
CA GLU A 29 1.17 14.95 12.63
C GLU A 29 0.68 13.86 13.59
N ALA A 30 -0.15 12.92 13.13
CA ALA A 30 -0.63 11.80 13.94
C ALA A 30 0.52 10.90 14.44
N GLY A 31 1.47 10.57 13.56
CA GLY A 31 2.67 9.79 13.93
C GLY A 31 3.57 10.52 14.93
N ALA A 32 3.73 11.83 14.79
CA ALA A 32 4.49 12.65 15.73
C ALA A 32 3.82 12.70 17.10
N ILE A 33 2.48 12.82 17.16
CA ILE A 33 1.73 12.79 18.42
C ILE A 33 1.80 11.39 19.05
N ALA A 34 1.68 10.32 18.26
CA ALA A 34 1.82 8.94 18.76
C ALA A 34 3.25 8.67 19.30
N GLY A 35 4.28 9.21 18.66
CA GLY A 35 5.66 9.17 19.17
C GLY A 35 5.81 9.95 20.48
N ALA A 36 5.22 11.14 20.58
CA ALA A 36 5.21 11.92 21.82
C ALA A 36 4.46 11.19 22.95
N HIS A 37 3.34 10.54 22.65
CA HIS A 37 2.60 9.69 23.58
C HIS A 37 3.47 8.55 24.11
N HIS A 38 4.19 7.85 23.23
CA HIS A 38 5.09 6.76 23.62
C HIS A 38 6.23 7.25 24.53
N GLU A 39 6.81 8.42 24.28
CA GLU A 39 7.88 8.98 25.11
C GLU A 39 7.38 9.50 26.46
N ILE A 40 6.16 10.02 26.54
CA ILE A 40 5.56 10.55 27.77
C ILE A 40 5.02 9.41 28.66
N GLY A 41 4.53 8.33 28.06
CA GLY A 41 4.09 7.13 28.78
C GLY A 41 5.21 6.31 29.42
N LYS A 42 6.48 6.62 29.12
CA LYS A 42 7.62 6.00 29.83
C LYS A 42 7.66 6.54 31.26
N PRO A 43 7.68 5.66 32.28
CA PRO A 43 7.69 6.09 33.67
C PRO A 43 8.94 6.92 33.94
N ARG A 44 8.75 8.22 34.19
CA ARG A 44 9.77 9.10 34.74
C ARG A 44 9.61 9.16 36.24
N ASP A 45 10.70 8.92 36.95
CA ASP A 45 10.74 9.11 38.39
C ASP A 45 10.44 10.57 38.74
N ALA A 46 9.73 10.75 39.85
CA ALA A 46 9.53 12.07 40.41
C ALA A 46 10.90 12.67 40.81
N PRO A 47 11.06 14.00 40.79
CA PRO A 47 12.29 14.66 41.21
C PRO A 47 12.81 14.14 42.56
N ALA A 48 14.12 13.88 42.65
CA ALA A 48 14.75 13.34 43.85
C ALA A 48 14.46 14.20 45.08
N GLY A 49 14.07 13.57 46.19
CA GLY A 49 13.71 14.25 47.43
C GLY A 49 12.23 14.62 47.57
N SER A 50 11.37 14.21 46.62
CA SER A 50 9.92 14.33 46.76
C SER A 50 9.32 13.20 47.62
N GLY A 51 8.35 13.54 48.47
CA GLY A 51 7.67 12.56 49.34
C GLY A 51 6.75 11.62 48.56
N GLU A 52 6.41 10.45 49.14
CA GLU A 52 5.63 9.40 48.47
C GLU A 52 4.31 9.90 47.84
N ALA A 53 3.58 10.77 48.54
CA ALA A 53 2.33 11.35 48.05
C ALA A 53 2.51 12.29 46.83
N TYR A 54 3.65 12.99 46.75
CA TYR A 54 4.00 13.77 45.57
C TYR A 54 4.42 12.86 44.42
N GLY A 55 5.20 11.81 44.72
CA GLY A 55 5.61 10.81 43.73
C GLY A 55 4.44 10.06 43.11
N SER A 56 3.39 9.75 43.87
CA SER A 56 2.15 9.17 43.33
C SER A 56 1.39 10.16 42.44
N GLY A 57 1.17 11.39 42.92
CA GLY A 57 0.47 12.42 42.14
C GLY A 57 1.18 12.81 40.85
N TRP A 58 2.52 12.80 40.83
CA TRP A 58 3.33 13.01 39.64
C TRP A 58 3.13 11.91 38.59
N ARG A 59 3.13 10.64 39.03
CA ARG A 59 2.88 9.49 38.14
C ARG A 59 1.46 9.50 37.59
N ASP A 60 0.48 9.76 38.44
CA ASP A 60 -0.93 9.82 38.04
C ASP A 60 -1.18 10.95 37.04
N GLY A 61 -0.57 12.12 37.25
CA GLY A 61 -0.66 13.25 36.31
C GLY A 61 0.04 13.01 34.97
N ALA A 62 1.20 12.33 34.99
CA ALA A 62 1.90 11.94 33.77
C ALA A 62 1.08 10.95 32.94
N LEU A 63 0.44 9.96 33.59
CA LEU A 63 -0.47 9.01 32.94
C LEU A 63 -1.69 9.71 32.35
N ALA A 64 -2.36 10.59 33.10
CA ALA A 64 -3.52 11.33 32.61
C ALA A 64 -3.18 12.22 31.40
N THR A 65 -2.01 12.85 31.40
CA THR A 65 -1.54 13.67 30.27
C THR A 65 -1.20 12.81 29.05
N SER A 66 -0.62 11.62 29.27
CA SER A 66 -0.39 10.63 28.22
C SER A 66 -1.73 10.21 27.60
N ASP A 67 -2.70 9.80 28.41
CA ASP A 67 -4.01 9.37 27.92
C ASP A 67 -4.69 10.45 27.07
N GLU A 68 -4.70 11.71 27.51
CA GLU A 68 -5.26 12.82 26.72
C GLU A 68 -4.54 13.04 25.37
N LEU A 69 -3.20 12.89 25.35
CA LEU A 69 -2.42 12.93 24.11
C LEU A 69 -2.75 11.75 23.19
N GLY A 70 -2.98 10.57 23.75
CA GLY A 70 -3.45 9.39 23.03
C GLY A 70 -4.80 9.65 22.36
N HIS A 71 -5.79 10.16 23.09
CA HIS A 71 -7.09 10.52 22.54
C HIS A 71 -7.01 11.66 21.52
N ALA A 72 -6.08 12.61 21.69
CA ALA A 72 -5.83 13.65 20.69
C ALA A 72 -5.24 13.07 19.40
N ALA A 73 -4.32 12.10 19.51
CA ALA A 73 -3.76 11.38 18.37
C ALA A 73 -4.84 10.59 17.62
N GLU A 74 -5.69 9.86 18.36
CA GLU A 74 -6.79 9.07 17.79
C GLU A 74 -7.79 9.96 17.06
N ARG A 75 -8.23 11.07 17.67
CA ARG A 75 -9.09 12.05 16.99
C ARG A 75 -8.43 12.71 15.79
N ALA A 76 -7.11 12.93 15.82
CA ALA A 76 -6.38 13.47 14.68
C ALA A 76 -6.32 12.44 13.54
N LEU A 77 -6.10 11.17 13.87
CA LEU A 77 -6.13 10.05 12.94
C LEU A 77 -7.53 9.86 12.35
N GLU A 78 -8.59 9.86 13.15
CA GLU A 78 -9.98 9.77 12.69
C GLU A 78 -10.35 10.93 11.74
N ARG A 79 -9.90 12.15 12.04
CA ARG A 79 -10.11 13.30 11.14
C ARG A 79 -9.29 13.18 9.85
N ALA A 80 -8.07 12.66 9.93
CA ALA A 80 -7.23 12.39 8.76
C ALA A 80 -7.83 11.29 7.86
N LEU A 81 -8.43 10.27 8.47
CA LEU A 81 -9.10 9.15 7.78
C LEU A 81 -10.53 9.50 7.31
N GLY A 82 -11.12 10.59 7.80
CA GLY A 82 -12.43 11.11 7.40
C GLY A 82 -13.64 10.26 7.84
N PRO A 83 -14.89 10.69 7.53
CA PRO A 83 -16.14 9.98 7.89
C PRO A 83 -16.40 8.69 7.10
N ALA A 84 -15.41 8.14 6.39
CA ALA A 84 -15.58 7.02 5.46
C ALA A 84 -16.04 5.70 6.11
N LEU A 85 -16.14 5.66 7.45
CA LEU A 85 -16.52 4.47 8.22
C LEU A 85 -17.93 4.53 8.85
N SER A 86 -18.65 5.66 8.75
CA SER A 86 -19.99 5.77 9.36
C SER A 86 -21.05 6.21 8.34
N GLY A 87 -21.60 5.21 7.63
CA GLY A 87 -22.94 5.25 7.07
C GLY A 87 -23.14 6.04 5.77
N SER A 88 -23.07 5.34 4.64
CA SER A 88 -24.08 5.48 3.60
C SER A 88 -24.01 4.28 2.64
N SER A 89 -24.93 3.34 2.86
CA SER A 89 -25.38 2.45 1.79
C SER A 89 -26.18 3.31 0.81
N GLY A 90 -25.52 3.87 -0.19
CA GLY A 90 -26.13 4.74 -1.19
C GLY A 90 -25.12 5.12 -2.26
N ALA A 91 -25.35 4.64 -3.48
CA ALA A 91 -24.49 4.81 -4.64
C ALA A 91 -24.21 6.29 -4.94
N VAL A 92 -22.98 6.76 -4.68
CA VAL A 92 -22.41 7.98 -5.26
C VAL A 92 -20.90 7.77 -5.38
N ALA A 93 -20.36 8.11 -6.55
CA ALA A 93 -18.96 8.08 -6.99
C ALA A 93 -17.94 7.67 -5.92
N ARG A 94 -17.30 6.52 -6.12
CA ARG A 94 -16.09 6.15 -5.38
C ARG A 94 -15.16 7.36 -5.41
N ASP A 95 -14.90 7.95 -4.26
CA ASP A 95 -13.86 8.96 -4.07
C ASP A 95 -12.51 8.26 -4.22
N ARG A 96 -12.23 7.82 -5.46
CA ARG A 96 -11.01 7.16 -5.88
C ARG A 96 -9.96 8.25 -5.84
N HIS A 97 -9.34 8.40 -4.68
CA HIS A 97 -8.11 9.14 -4.55
C HIS A 97 -7.19 8.65 -5.69
N PRO A 98 -6.72 9.55 -6.58
CA PRO A 98 -5.91 9.14 -7.72
C PRO A 98 -4.71 8.34 -7.21
N VAL A 99 -4.24 7.38 -8.00
CA VAL A 99 -3.03 6.64 -7.62
C VAL A 99 -1.85 7.60 -7.78
N GLY A 100 -1.24 7.95 -6.64
CA GLY A 100 -0.09 8.84 -6.64
C GLY A 100 1.21 8.11 -6.99
N ARG A 101 2.21 8.86 -7.45
CA ARG A 101 3.56 8.31 -7.75
C ARG A 101 4.16 7.55 -6.57
N VAL A 102 3.94 8.03 -5.34
CA VAL A 102 4.47 7.39 -4.13
C VAL A 102 3.87 5.99 -3.93
N ASP A 103 2.59 5.81 -4.25
CA ASP A 103 1.93 4.50 -4.14
C ASP A 103 2.52 3.51 -5.15
N VAL A 104 2.77 3.97 -6.38
CA VAL A 104 3.41 3.17 -7.44
C VAL A 104 4.82 2.76 -7.03
N GLU A 105 5.65 3.70 -6.55
CA GLU A 105 7.02 3.39 -6.10
C GLU A 105 7.03 2.43 -4.91
N ARG A 106 6.10 2.59 -3.96
CA ARG A 106 5.96 1.64 -2.84
C ARG A 106 5.60 0.24 -3.34
N ALA A 107 4.68 0.14 -4.30
CA ALA A 107 4.30 -1.13 -4.89
C ALA A 107 5.47 -1.79 -5.65
N LYS A 108 6.26 -1.02 -6.42
CA LYS A 108 7.49 -1.51 -7.09
C LYS A 108 8.45 -2.14 -6.09
N VAL A 109 8.77 -1.41 -5.02
CA VAL A 109 9.69 -1.88 -3.98
C VAL A 109 9.18 -3.17 -3.32
N ALA A 110 7.86 -3.33 -3.19
CA ALA A 110 7.25 -4.54 -2.64
C ALA A 110 7.30 -5.74 -3.61
N VAL A 111 7.01 -5.54 -4.91
CA VAL A 111 6.93 -6.67 -5.86
C VAL A 111 8.29 -7.21 -6.30
N ILE A 112 9.32 -6.35 -6.37
CA ILE A 112 10.66 -6.75 -6.84
C ILE A 112 11.24 -7.93 -6.05
N PRO A 113 11.39 -7.87 -4.71
CA PRO A 113 11.98 -8.98 -3.96
C PRO A 113 11.17 -10.29 -4.10
N LEU A 114 9.84 -10.18 -4.17
CA LEU A 114 8.95 -11.35 -4.34
C LEU A 114 9.14 -11.99 -5.72
N TYR A 115 9.32 -11.19 -6.76
CA TYR A 115 9.58 -11.68 -8.12
C TYR A 115 10.96 -12.31 -8.26
N LEU A 116 11.96 -11.71 -7.58
CA LEU A 116 13.32 -12.22 -7.56
C LEU A 116 13.47 -13.61 -6.93
N GLU A 117 12.46 -14.10 -6.17
CA GLU A 117 12.41 -15.49 -5.73
C GLU A 117 12.25 -16.49 -6.88
N PHE A 118 11.63 -16.08 -8.00
CA PHE A 118 11.25 -16.95 -9.11
C PHE A 118 12.00 -16.63 -10.41
N SER A 119 12.48 -15.40 -10.58
CA SER A 119 13.15 -14.93 -11.80
C SER A 119 14.16 -13.83 -11.49
N ASP A 120 15.31 -13.81 -12.16
CA ASP A 120 16.37 -12.79 -12.01
C ASP A 120 16.40 -11.78 -13.17
N LEU A 121 15.46 -11.88 -14.12
CA LEU A 121 15.38 -11.03 -15.30
C LEU A 121 14.05 -10.27 -15.35
N SER A 122 14.13 -8.96 -15.54
CA SER A 122 12.98 -8.09 -15.84
C SER A 122 13.17 -7.50 -17.23
N GLU A 123 12.19 -7.69 -18.12
CA GLU A 123 12.26 -7.29 -19.52
C GLU A 123 11.20 -6.24 -19.91
N LEU A 124 10.24 -5.95 -19.01
CA LEU A 124 9.23 -4.94 -19.26
C LEU A 124 9.77 -3.53 -19.02
N ASP A 125 9.39 -2.60 -19.89
CA ASP A 125 9.75 -1.20 -19.79
C ASP A 125 9.25 -0.58 -18.47
N PRO A 126 10.04 0.30 -17.82
CA PRO A 126 9.63 0.96 -16.57
C PRO A 126 8.36 1.79 -16.70
N GLU A 127 8.11 2.49 -17.81
CA GLU A 127 6.91 3.32 -17.97
C GLU A 127 5.65 2.44 -18.02
N VAL A 128 5.73 1.34 -18.76
CA VAL A 128 4.66 0.33 -18.81
C VAL A 128 4.43 -0.31 -17.44
N SER A 129 5.49 -0.52 -16.67
CA SER A 129 5.38 -1.05 -15.30
C SER A 129 4.63 -0.09 -14.38
N ASP A 130 4.77 1.22 -14.57
CA ASP A 130 4.07 2.25 -13.80
C ASP A 130 2.58 2.27 -14.12
N GLU A 131 2.22 2.18 -15.40
CA GLU A 131 0.83 2.12 -15.85
C GLU A 131 0.13 0.86 -15.33
N VAL A 132 0.79 -0.29 -15.40
CA VAL A 132 0.27 -1.56 -14.88
C VAL A 132 0.03 -1.48 -13.37
N LEU A 133 1.00 -0.97 -12.60
CA LEU A 133 0.84 -0.81 -11.15
C LEU A 133 -0.21 0.25 -10.82
N THR A 134 -0.34 1.30 -11.63
CA THR A 134 -1.40 2.29 -11.49
C THR A 134 -2.78 1.65 -11.64
N ALA A 135 -2.98 0.82 -12.66
CA ALA A 135 -4.23 0.08 -12.85
C ALA A 135 -4.52 -0.87 -11.68
N VAL A 136 -3.51 -1.61 -11.19
CA VAL A 136 -3.64 -2.48 -10.00
C VAL A 136 -4.06 -1.69 -8.76
N LEU A 137 -3.37 -0.59 -8.45
CA LEU A 137 -3.64 0.25 -7.28
C LEU A 137 -4.96 1.03 -7.42
N GLY A 138 -5.45 1.25 -8.64
CA GLY A 138 -6.76 1.82 -8.94
C GLY A 138 -7.92 0.94 -8.46
N THR A 139 -7.68 -0.37 -8.32
CA THR A 139 -8.69 -1.32 -7.82
C THR A 139 -8.92 -1.24 -6.30
N MET A 140 -8.14 -0.45 -5.58
CA MET A 140 -8.15 -0.36 -4.12
C MET A 140 -8.22 1.09 -3.64
N ASN A 141 -8.74 1.26 -2.41
CA ASN A 141 -8.73 2.55 -1.72
C ASN A 141 -7.37 2.79 -1.04
N VAL A 142 -7.17 3.99 -0.47
CA VAL A 142 -5.91 4.40 0.19
C VAL A 142 -5.47 3.41 1.26
N VAL A 143 -6.39 2.96 2.13
CA VAL A 143 -6.10 1.98 3.18
C VAL A 143 -5.57 0.67 2.59
N GLY A 144 -6.18 0.20 1.50
CA GLY A 144 -5.72 -0.97 0.76
C GLY A 144 -4.30 -0.78 0.20
N ARG A 145 -4.00 0.39 -0.36
CA ARG A 145 -2.67 0.71 -0.92
C ARG A 145 -1.58 0.74 0.15
N VAL A 146 -1.88 1.28 1.34
CA VAL A 146 -0.93 1.32 2.46
C VAL A 146 -0.59 -0.09 2.94
N GLY A 147 -1.59 -0.98 3.02
CA GLY A 147 -1.40 -2.37 3.44
C GLY A 147 -0.94 -3.32 2.33
N TYR A 148 -0.71 -2.84 1.11
CA TYR A 148 -0.61 -3.71 -0.05
C TYR A 148 0.64 -4.60 -0.05
N ALA A 149 1.77 -4.11 0.46
CA ALA A 149 3.00 -4.89 0.56
C ALA A 149 2.80 -6.20 1.36
N GLY A 150 2.12 -6.13 2.51
CA GLY A 150 1.81 -7.31 3.32
C GLY A 150 0.83 -8.26 2.63
N GLN A 151 -0.10 -7.75 1.81
CA GLN A 151 -1.00 -8.59 1.02
C GLN A 151 -0.24 -9.36 -0.06
N LEU A 152 0.70 -8.70 -0.75
CA LEU A 152 1.56 -9.32 -1.76
C LEU A 152 2.45 -10.41 -1.17
N GLU A 153 3.02 -10.18 0.02
CA GLU A 153 3.80 -11.18 0.76
C GLU A 153 2.93 -12.39 1.12
N GLN A 154 1.73 -12.17 1.67
CA GLN A 154 0.79 -13.23 2.02
C GLN A 154 0.36 -14.05 0.79
N PHE A 155 0.06 -13.37 -0.33
CA PHE A 155 -0.30 -14.02 -1.60
C PHE A 155 0.84 -14.89 -2.11
N THR A 156 2.06 -14.35 -2.12
CA THR A 156 3.25 -15.06 -2.61
C THR A 156 3.58 -16.26 -1.73
N ALA A 157 3.51 -16.11 -0.40
CA ALA A 157 3.77 -17.18 0.54
C ALA A 157 2.75 -18.33 0.43
N SER A 158 1.45 -18.00 0.33
CA SER A 158 0.38 -19.01 0.20
C SER A 158 0.33 -19.66 -1.19
N GLY A 159 0.70 -18.92 -2.25
CA GLY A 159 0.72 -19.38 -3.63
C GLY A 159 2.06 -19.89 -4.14
N ARG A 160 3.07 -20.06 -3.27
CA ARG A 160 4.48 -20.25 -3.66
C ARG A 160 4.71 -21.36 -4.68
N GLU A 161 4.14 -22.54 -4.46
CA GLU A 161 4.32 -23.68 -5.38
C GLU A 161 3.68 -23.44 -6.75
N ARG A 162 2.51 -22.78 -6.77
CA ARG A 162 1.79 -22.44 -8.01
C ARG A 162 2.56 -21.39 -8.80
N LEU A 163 3.06 -20.35 -8.12
CA LEU A 163 3.92 -19.33 -8.72
C LEU A 163 5.21 -19.93 -9.27
N ALA A 164 5.85 -20.84 -8.54
CA ALA A 164 7.04 -21.54 -9.02
C ALA A 164 6.77 -22.31 -10.33
N ARG A 165 5.64 -23.04 -10.43
CA ARG A 165 5.24 -23.72 -11.66
C ARG A 165 4.95 -22.74 -12.80
N LEU A 166 4.23 -21.66 -12.49
CA LEU A 166 3.88 -20.62 -13.45
C LEU A 166 5.13 -20.00 -14.08
N TYR A 167 6.06 -19.48 -13.26
CA TYR A 167 7.27 -18.84 -13.75
C TYR A 167 8.26 -19.83 -14.39
N ALA A 168 8.30 -21.09 -13.93
CA ALA A 168 9.10 -22.12 -14.59
C ALA A 168 8.62 -22.44 -16.01
N HIS A 169 7.31 -22.36 -16.27
CA HIS A 169 6.74 -22.71 -17.57
C HIS A 169 6.58 -21.51 -18.52
N TYR A 170 6.16 -20.37 -17.98
CA TYR A 170 5.76 -19.18 -18.73
C TYR A 170 6.60 -17.93 -18.43
N GLY A 171 7.50 -17.97 -17.44
CA GLY A 171 8.39 -16.85 -17.11
C GLY A 171 9.61 -16.77 -18.03
N PRO A 172 10.57 -15.88 -17.73
CA PRO A 172 11.75 -15.63 -18.59
C PRO A 172 12.62 -16.86 -18.87
N ARG A 173 12.62 -17.83 -17.95
CA ARG A 173 13.33 -19.11 -18.10
C ARG A 173 12.49 -20.22 -18.73
N GLY A 174 11.21 -19.95 -18.98
CA GLY A 174 10.26 -20.92 -19.51
C GLY A 174 10.50 -21.26 -20.96
N HIS A 175 9.94 -22.40 -21.39
CA HIS A 175 10.08 -22.89 -22.77
C HIS A 175 9.21 -22.11 -23.77
N ILE A 176 8.26 -21.31 -23.28
CA ILE A 176 7.33 -20.55 -24.11
C ILE A 176 7.87 -19.13 -24.32
N ALA A 177 8.68 -18.94 -25.36
CA ALA A 177 9.12 -17.61 -25.80
C ALA A 177 8.03 -16.95 -26.66
N VAL A 178 6.96 -16.44 -26.05
CA VAL A 178 5.91 -15.68 -26.77
C VAL A 178 5.89 -14.25 -26.25
N HIS A 179 6.74 -13.43 -26.85
CA HIS A 179 6.74 -11.97 -26.72
C HIS A 179 5.39 -11.45 -27.21
N GLY A 180 4.58 -10.90 -26.30
CA GLY A 180 3.28 -10.32 -26.62
C GLY A 180 2.17 -10.69 -25.63
N ARG A 181 1.91 -11.98 -25.42
CA ARG A 181 0.81 -12.45 -24.54
C ARG A 181 1.26 -12.67 -23.09
N TYR A 182 2.51 -13.10 -22.88
CA TYR A 182 3.05 -13.39 -21.56
C TYR A 182 4.05 -12.33 -21.07
N SER A 183 4.13 -11.18 -21.75
CA SER A 183 5.11 -10.13 -21.45
C SER A 183 5.10 -9.66 -19.99
N LEU A 184 3.94 -9.67 -19.31
CA LEU A 184 3.86 -9.33 -17.89
C LEU A 184 4.63 -10.32 -16.99
N LEU A 185 4.68 -11.61 -17.33
CA LEU A 185 5.40 -12.62 -16.55
C LEU A 185 6.91 -12.44 -16.57
N HIS A 186 7.40 -11.58 -17.47
CA HIS A 186 8.79 -11.14 -17.53
C HIS A 186 9.03 -9.84 -16.74
N SER A 187 8.06 -9.43 -15.91
CA SER A 187 8.13 -8.24 -15.05
C SER A 187 7.72 -8.56 -13.62
N PRO A 188 8.34 -7.89 -12.63
CA PRO A 188 7.88 -7.92 -11.24
C PRO A 188 6.41 -7.56 -11.06
N THR A 189 5.85 -6.73 -11.94
CA THR A 189 4.45 -6.30 -11.87
C THR A 189 3.47 -7.46 -12.01
N SER A 190 3.88 -8.59 -12.63
CA SER A 190 3.03 -9.79 -12.73
C SER A 190 2.52 -10.29 -11.39
N ILE A 191 3.29 -10.21 -10.31
CA ILE A 191 2.85 -10.65 -8.98
C ILE A 191 1.63 -9.85 -8.51
N ALA A 192 1.69 -8.52 -8.67
CA ALA A 192 0.58 -7.64 -8.29
C ALA A 192 -0.65 -7.88 -9.18
N VAL A 193 -0.46 -8.08 -10.49
CA VAL A 193 -1.57 -8.37 -11.41
C VAL A 193 -2.20 -9.73 -11.09
N LEU A 194 -1.41 -10.77 -10.79
CA LEU A 194 -1.90 -12.10 -10.41
C LEU A 194 -2.71 -12.07 -9.11
N GLU A 195 -2.21 -11.37 -8.09
CA GLU A 195 -2.92 -11.20 -6.83
C GLU A 195 -4.26 -10.49 -7.07
N ARG A 196 -4.27 -9.37 -7.81
CA ARG A 196 -5.53 -8.66 -8.12
C ARG A 196 -6.46 -9.44 -9.01
N LEU A 197 -5.95 -10.26 -9.91
CA LEU A 197 -6.76 -11.12 -10.74
C LEU A 197 -7.50 -12.16 -9.88
N ALA A 198 -6.81 -12.73 -8.89
CA ALA A 198 -7.39 -13.69 -7.94
C ALA A 198 -8.37 -13.04 -6.95
N ALA A 199 -8.05 -11.85 -6.44
CA ALA A 199 -8.84 -11.18 -5.38
C ALA A 199 -9.98 -10.31 -5.92
N ALA A 200 -9.80 -9.67 -7.09
CA ALA A 200 -10.68 -8.63 -7.59
C ALA A 200 -10.71 -8.55 -9.14
N GLY A 201 -10.70 -9.69 -9.82
CA GLY A 201 -10.63 -9.78 -11.29
C GLY A 201 -11.56 -8.83 -12.08
N PRO A 202 -12.86 -8.69 -11.75
CA PRO A 202 -13.74 -7.74 -12.44
C PRO A 202 -13.32 -6.27 -12.27
N ALA A 203 -12.85 -5.89 -11.08
CA ALA A 203 -12.38 -4.52 -10.83
C ALA A 203 -11.07 -4.25 -11.56
N LEU A 204 -10.16 -5.24 -11.58
CA LEU A 204 -8.91 -5.15 -12.32
C LEU A 204 -9.15 -4.94 -13.81
N ARG A 205 -10.09 -5.67 -14.43
CA ARG A 205 -10.43 -5.49 -15.85
C ARG A 205 -10.94 -4.07 -16.13
N ALA A 206 -11.79 -3.52 -15.26
CA ALA A 206 -12.30 -2.16 -15.43
C ALA A 206 -11.18 -1.10 -15.35
N GLU A 207 -10.24 -1.24 -14.41
CA GLU A 207 -9.08 -0.33 -14.33
C GLU A 207 -8.11 -0.52 -15.51
N TRP A 208 -7.97 -1.76 -16.00
CA TRP A 208 -7.13 -2.08 -17.15
C TRP A 208 -7.64 -1.43 -18.44
N GLU A 209 -8.96 -1.49 -18.66
CA GLU A 209 -9.64 -0.80 -19.76
C GLU A 209 -9.50 0.72 -19.61
N HIS A 210 -9.63 1.25 -18.40
CA HIS A 210 -9.46 2.68 -18.13
C HIS A 210 -8.04 3.18 -18.41
N ALA A 211 -7.03 2.36 -18.14
CA ALA A 211 -5.63 2.65 -18.41
C ALA A 211 -5.22 2.38 -19.88
N GLU A 212 -6.17 1.98 -20.75
CA GLU A 212 -5.93 1.63 -22.15
C GLU A 212 -4.84 0.55 -22.35
N LEU A 213 -4.63 -0.30 -21.34
CA LEU A 213 -3.61 -1.34 -21.37
C LEU A 213 -4.04 -2.50 -22.28
N PRO A 214 -3.10 -3.19 -22.95
CA PRO A 214 -3.44 -4.28 -23.87
C PRO A 214 -4.23 -5.40 -23.16
N PRO A 215 -5.45 -5.75 -23.60
CA PRO A 215 -6.27 -6.78 -22.95
C PRO A 215 -5.63 -8.17 -23.05
N ALA A 216 -4.88 -8.41 -24.13
CA ALA A 216 -4.16 -9.67 -24.36
C ALA A 216 -3.16 -10.02 -23.25
N TRP A 217 -2.66 -9.02 -22.50
CA TRP A 217 -1.77 -9.25 -21.36
C TRP A 217 -2.51 -9.84 -20.18
N LEU A 218 -3.68 -9.30 -19.83
CA LEU A 218 -4.52 -9.89 -18.77
C LEU A 218 -5.02 -11.26 -19.15
N ASP A 219 -5.51 -11.44 -20.39
CA ASP A 219 -6.02 -12.73 -20.86
C ASP A 219 -4.93 -13.80 -20.88
N GLY A 220 -3.73 -13.42 -21.33
CA GLY A 220 -2.55 -14.28 -21.31
C GLY A 220 -2.18 -14.72 -19.90
N LEU A 221 -2.09 -13.75 -18.99
CA LEU A 221 -1.75 -14.00 -17.59
C LEU A 221 -2.82 -14.85 -16.89
N ALA A 222 -4.10 -14.59 -17.13
CA ALA A 222 -5.21 -15.37 -16.58
C ALA A 222 -5.19 -16.82 -17.06
N THR A 223 -4.98 -17.03 -18.36
CA THR A 223 -4.86 -18.37 -18.95
C THR A 223 -3.69 -19.14 -18.34
N ALA A 224 -2.52 -18.50 -18.20
CA ALA A 224 -1.34 -19.13 -17.59
C ALA A 224 -1.58 -19.43 -16.10
N TRP A 225 -2.23 -18.51 -15.38
CA TRP A 225 -2.59 -18.72 -13.99
C TRP A 225 -3.50 -19.93 -13.81
N GLU A 226 -4.59 -20.04 -14.57
CA GLU A 226 -5.49 -21.19 -14.55
C GLU A 226 -4.76 -22.50 -14.89
N ALA A 227 -3.90 -22.50 -15.90
CA ALA A 227 -3.11 -23.68 -16.28
C ALA A 227 -2.14 -24.14 -15.17
N SER A 228 -1.64 -23.23 -14.34
CA SER A 228 -0.74 -23.56 -13.22
C SER A 228 -1.43 -24.20 -12.00
N GLU A 229 -2.77 -24.24 -11.99
CA GLU A 229 -3.57 -24.82 -10.91
C GLU A 229 -3.48 -26.35 -10.86
N ALA A 230 -3.33 -27.01 -12.01
CA ALA A 230 -3.17 -28.45 -12.10
C ALA A 230 -1.67 -28.84 -12.16
N PRO A 231 -1.26 -29.96 -11.52
CA PRO A 231 0.06 -30.53 -11.79
C PRO A 231 0.13 -30.96 -13.28
N PRO A 232 1.30 -30.88 -13.93
CA PRO A 232 1.44 -31.40 -15.29
C PRO A 232 1.08 -32.89 -15.30
N ALA A 233 0.20 -33.27 -16.22
CA ALA A 233 -0.16 -34.67 -16.48
C ALA A 233 1.00 -35.47 -17.08
#